data_AF-A3D5R4-F1
#
_entry.id   AF-A3D5R4-F1
#
_cell.length_a   1.000
_cell.length_b   1.000
_cell.length_c   1.000
_cell.angle_alpha   90.00
_cell.angle_beta   90.00
_cell.angle_gamma   90.00
#
_symmetry.space_group_name_H-M   'P 1'
#
loop_
_entity.id
_entity.type
_entity.pdbx_description
1 polymer ?
#
loop_
_entity_poly.entity_id
_entity_poly.type
_entity_poly.pdbx_seq_one_letter_code
_entity_poly.pdbx_strand_id
1 'polypeptide(L)'
;MSLFSGLRFPEQLAGIMALSCYLPTGDVLPAELSAANRNTPILQQHGLQDDVVPLSAGTLAKEALITGGYNVVWQTYPMPHSVIPAQLKEISKWLLQRFEM
;
A
#
# COMPACT_ATOMS: atom_id res chain seq x y z
N MET A 1 9.48 1.45 -1.06
CA MET A 1 9.93 2.19 0.14
C MET A 1 8.79 2.52 1.10
N SER A 2 7.66 3.11 0.65
CA SER A 2 6.58 3.56 1.55
C SER A 2 6.08 2.51 2.55
N LEU A 3 5.84 1.26 2.11
CA LEU A 3 5.46 0.17 3.03
C LEU A 3 6.57 -0.09 4.07
N PHE A 4 7.81 -0.29 3.61
CA PHE A 4 8.94 -0.59 4.50
C PHE A 4 9.16 0.52 5.54
N SER A 5 9.21 1.78 5.12
CA SER A 5 9.46 2.90 6.02
C SER A 5 8.24 3.23 6.88
N GLY A 6 7.03 3.26 6.30
CA GLY A 6 5.81 3.66 7.00
C GLY A 6 5.42 2.70 8.11
N LEU A 7 5.59 1.39 7.90
CA LEU A 7 5.32 0.38 8.94
C LEU A 7 6.30 0.46 10.13
N ARG A 8 7.50 1.01 9.91
CA ARG A 8 8.59 1.11 10.90
C ARG A 8 8.71 2.51 11.51
N PHE A 9 7.94 3.48 11.02
CA PHE A 9 8.06 4.86 11.47
C PHE A 9 7.60 4.97 12.95
N PRO A 10 8.35 5.65 13.82
CA PRO A 10 8.10 5.63 15.26
C PRO A 10 6.86 6.43 15.69
N GLU A 11 6.38 7.35 14.84
CA GLU A 11 5.20 8.16 15.10
C GLU A 11 4.02 7.73 14.23
N GLN A 12 2.80 8.03 14.67
CA GLN A 12 1.59 7.66 13.93
C GLN A 12 1.49 8.49 12.64
N LEU A 13 1.38 7.80 11.50
CA LEU A 13 1.11 8.41 10.21
C LEU A 13 -0.39 8.50 9.96
N ALA A 14 -0.82 9.50 9.18
CA ALA A 14 -2.21 9.61 8.72
C ALA A 14 -2.60 8.47 7.74
N GLY A 15 -1.64 7.92 7.01
CA GLY A 15 -1.85 6.83 6.09
C GLY A 15 -0.59 6.42 5.32
N ILE A 16 -0.60 5.23 4.74
CA ILE A 16 0.46 4.72 3.86
C ILE A 16 -0.15 4.40 2.51
N MET A 17 0.38 4.99 1.45
CA MET A 17 -0.06 4.73 0.07
C MET A 17 1.05 4.03 -0.70
N ALA A 18 0.68 2.97 -1.42
CA ALA A 18 1.61 2.09 -2.09
C ALA A 18 1.08 1.72 -3.48
N LEU A 19 1.67 2.31 -4.53
CA LEU A 19 1.23 2.18 -5.92
C LEU A 19 2.24 1.32 -6.67
N SER A 20 1.76 0.28 -7.37
CA SER A 20 2.59 -0.68 -8.12
C SER A 20 3.85 -1.13 -7.36
N CYS A 21 3.65 -1.63 -6.14
CA CYS A 21 4.74 -1.88 -5.20
C CYS A 21 4.77 -3.31 -4.65
N TYR A 22 5.82 -3.61 -3.91
CA TYR A 22 6.04 -4.87 -3.21
C TYR A 22 6.73 -4.62 -1.87
N LEU A 23 6.76 -5.62 -0.99
CA LEU A 23 7.62 -5.60 0.19
C LEU A 23 9.03 -6.04 -0.22
N PRO A 24 10.11 -5.31 0.16
CA PRO A 24 11.49 -5.74 -0.12
C PRO A 24 11.83 -7.13 0.46
N THR A 25 11.10 -7.54 1.49
CA THR A 25 11.17 -8.83 2.18
C THR A 25 10.28 -9.91 1.56
N GLY A 26 9.66 -9.65 0.39
CA GLY A 26 8.81 -10.60 -0.31
C GLY A 26 7.42 -10.72 0.33
N ASP A 27 7.17 -11.88 0.93
CA ASP A 27 5.90 -12.27 1.59
C ASP A 27 5.93 -12.10 3.11
N VAL A 28 7.04 -11.60 3.66
CA VAL A 28 7.20 -11.35 5.10
C VAL A 28 7.17 -9.85 5.38
N LEU A 29 6.56 -9.43 6.48
CA LEU A 29 6.66 -8.04 6.96
C LEU A 29 8.10 -7.71 7.37
N PRO A 30 8.54 -6.45 7.22
CA PRO A 30 9.87 -6.06 7.68
C PRO A 30 10.00 -6.22 9.21
N ALA A 31 11.21 -6.47 9.68
CA ALA A 31 11.52 -6.40 11.11
C ALA A 31 11.31 -4.97 11.66
N GLU A 32 11.27 -4.84 12.99
CA GLU A 32 11.19 -3.54 13.69
C GLU A 32 9.94 -2.72 13.32
N LEU A 33 8.80 -3.40 13.17
CA LEU A 33 7.50 -2.75 13.00
C LEU A 33 7.20 -1.86 14.21
N SER A 34 6.70 -0.65 13.95
CA SER A 34 6.31 0.28 14.99
C SER A 34 4.85 0.06 15.37
N ALA A 35 4.59 -0.04 16.68
CA ALA A 35 3.22 -0.11 17.20
C ALA A 35 2.40 1.15 16.85
N ALA A 36 3.06 2.30 16.65
CA ALA A 36 2.42 3.56 16.31
C ALA A 36 1.63 3.50 14.98
N ASN A 37 2.05 2.63 14.05
CA ASN A 37 1.43 2.49 12.73
C ASN A 37 0.56 1.25 12.56
N ARG A 38 0.22 0.56 13.66
CA ARG A 38 -0.58 -0.68 13.62
C ARG A 38 -1.96 -0.48 12.98
N ASN A 39 -2.59 0.65 13.28
CA ASN A 39 -3.93 1.00 12.81
C ASN A 39 -3.90 2.03 11.67
N THR A 40 -2.72 2.39 11.17
CA THR A 40 -2.56 3.37 10.10
C THR A 40 -3.23 2.83 8.83
N PRO A 41 -4.17 3.57 8.21
CA PRO A 41 -4.81 3.13 6.98
C PRO A 41 -3.81 2.93 5.86
N ILE A 42 -3.92 1.82 5.14
CA ILE A 42 -3.06 1.51 3.98
C ILE A 42 -3.91 1.46 2.72
N LEU A 43 -3.51 2.21 1.69
CA LEU A 43 -4.03 2.07 0.33
C LEU A 43 -2.96 1.42 -0.54
N GLN A 44 -3.31 0.30 -1.15
CA GLN A 44 -2.46 -0.38 -2.12
C GLN A 44 -3.18 -0.49 -3.46
N GLN A 45 -2.55 -0.01 -4.53
CA GLN A 45 -3.12 -0.02 -5.88
C GLN A 45 -2.11 -0.60 -6.88
N HIS A 46 -2.59 -1.36 -7.87
CA HIS A 46 -1.70 -2.04 -8.83
C HIS A 46 -2.31 -2.17 -10.23
N GLY A 47 -1.45 -2.22 -11.24
CA GLY A 47 -1.83 -2.57 -12.61
C GLY A 47 -1.98 -4.08 -12.81
N LEU A 48 -3.07 -4.52 -13.44
CA LEU A 48 -3.26 -5.94 -13.80
C LEU A 48 -2.30 -6.40 -14.91
N GLN A 49 -1.74 -5.47 -15.67
CA GLN A 49 -0.85 -5.71 -16.80
C GLN A 49 0.56 -5.17 -16.52
N ASP A 50 0.89 -4.94 -15.25
CA ASP A 50 2.17 -4.40 -14.82
C ASP A 50 3.29 -5.42 -15.12
N ASP A 51 4.11 -5.08 -16.12
CA ASP A 51 5.22 -5.88 -16.64
C ASP A 51 6.56 -5.55 -15.96
N VAL A 52 6.59 -4.54 -15.09
CA VAL A 52 7.80 -4.11 -14.36
C VAL A 52 7.77 -4.64 -12.93
N VAL A 53 6.64 -4.50 -12.24
CA VAL A 53 6.38 -5.05 -10.92
C VAL A 53 5.19 -6.01 -11.04
N PRO A 54 5.44 -7.33 -11.13
CA PRO A 54 4.37 -8.30 -11.32
C PRO A 54 3.27 -8.18 -10.26
N LEU A 55 2.01 -8.31 -10.67
CA LEU A 55 0.84 -8.26 -9.79
C LEU A 55 0.95 -9.23 -8.60
N SER A 56 1.63 -10.37 -8.78
CA SER A 56 1.90 -11.34 -7.72
C SER A 56 2.72 -10.74 -6.58
N ALA A 57 3.70 -9.88 -6.86
CA ALA A 57 4.52 -9.24 -5.83
C ALA A 57 3.69 -8.27 -4.96
N GLY A 58 2.79 -7.49 -5.59
CA GLY A 58 1.84 -6.66 -4.86
C GLY A 58 0.83 -7.49 -4.07
N THR A 59 0.38 -8.62 -4.63
CA THR A 59 -0.55 -9.54 -3.96
C THR A 59 0.06 -10.17 -2.71
N LEU A 60 1.33 -10.60 -2.77
CA LEU A 60 2.08 -11.11 -1.61
C LEU A 60 2.24 -10.03 -0.53
N ALA A 61 2.57 -8.80 -0.92
CA ALA A 61 2.64 -7.68 0.02
C ALA A 61 1.29 -7.43 0.74
N LYS A 62 0.19 -7.44 -0.02
CA LYS A 62 -1.18 -7.33 0.53
C LYS A 62 -1.47 -8.47 1.52
N GLU A 63 -1.12 -9.71 1.18
CA GLU A 63 -1.36 -10.87 2.04
C GLU A 63 -0.54 -10.84 3.33
N ALA A 64 0.73 -10.45 3.24
CA ALA A 64 1.59 -10.25 4.40
C ALA A 64 1.01 -9.18 5.35
N LEU A 65 0.52 -8.07 4.81
CA LEU A 65 -0.12 -7.00 5.58
C LEU A 65 -1.43 -7.46 6.25
N ILE A 66 -2.32 -8.12 5.51
CA ILE A 66 -3.60 -8.62 6.04
C ILE A 66 -3.36 -9.68 7.12
N THR A 67 -2.49 -10.66 6.85
CA THR A 67 -2.10 -11.70 7.83
C THR A 67 -1.45 -11.07 9.05
N GLY A 68 -0.65 -10.04 8.82
CA GLY A 68 -0.05 -9.22 9.86
C GLY A 68 -1.06 -8.40 10.65
N GLY A 69 -2.34 -8.32 10.26
CA GLY A 69 -3.40 -7.61 10.97
C GLY A 69 -3.49 -6.11 10.66
N TYR A 70 -2.97 -5.67 9.51
CA TYR A 70 -3.11 -4.30 9.03
C TYR A 70 -4.38 -4.08 8.21
N ASN A 71 -4.92 -2.87 8.27
CA ASN A 71 -6.08 -2.47 7.47
C ASN A 71 -5.64 -1.98 6.09
N VAL A 72 -5.80 -2.82 5.06
CA VAL A 72 -5.39 -2.53 3.68
C VAL A 72 -6.60 -2.44 2.76
N VAL A 73 -6.72 -1.33 2.05
CA VAL A 73 -7.59 -1.20 0.87
C VAL A 73 -6.77 -1.59 -0.36
N TRP A 74 -7.16 -2.66 -1.05
CA TRP A 74 -6.52 -3.14 -2.28
C TRP A 74 -7.39 -2.84 -3.49
N GLN A 75 -6.82 -2.20 -4.51
CA GLN A 75 -7.51 -1.90 -5.76
C GLN A 75 -6.61 -2.23 -6.95
N THR A 76 -7.21 -2.69 -8.05
CA THR A 76 -6.48 -3.04 -9.27
C THR A 76 -7.10 -2.37 -10.48
N TYR A 77 -6.27 -2.06 -11.46
CA TYR A 77 -6.70 -1.37 -12.68
C TYR A 77 -6.18 -2.10 -13.94
N PRO A 78 -6.94 -2.14 -15.05
CA PRO A 78 -6.47 -2.67 -16.33
C PRO A 78 -5.46 -1.70 -16.96
N MET A 79 -4.25 -1.67 -16.41
CA MET A 79 -3.15 -0.81 -16.81
C MET A 79 -1.80 -1.52 -16.62
N PRO A 80 -0.76 -1.12 -17.37
CA PRO A 80 0.62 -1.57 -17.16
C PRO A 80 1.26 -0.86 -15.96
N HIS A 81 2.59 -0.74 -15.91
CA HIS A 81 3.28 0.03 -14.87
C HIS A 81 3.10 1.55 -15.06
N SER A 82 1.93 2.07 -14.68
CA SER A 82 1.57 3.48 -14.85
C SER A 82 0.56 3.97 -13.81
N VAL A 83 0.19 5.25 -13.91
CA VAL A 83 -0.89 5.87 -13.13
C VAL A 83 -1.91 6.45 -14.09
N ILE A 84 -3.20 6.13 -13.88
CA ILE A 84 -4.29 6.52 -14.78
C ILE A 84 -5.31 7.45 -14.10
N PRO A 85 -6.13 8.22 -14.85
CA PRO A 85 -7.10 9.15 -14.28
C PRO A 85 -8.11 8.51 -13.31
N ALA A 86 -8.52 7.26 -13.54
CA ALA A 86 -9.41 6.54 -12.63
C ALA A 86 -8.75 6.29 -11.26
N GLN A 87 -7.45 5.98 -11.26
CA GLN A 87 -6.67 5.79 -10.04
C GLN A 87 -6.52 7.11 -9.27
N LEU A 88 -6.27 8.22 -9.96
CA LEU A 88 -6.14 9.55 -9.36
C LEU A 88 -7.41 9.99 -8.61
N LYS A 89 -8.60 9.65 -9.13
CA LYS A 89 -9.87 9.94 -8.45
C LYS A 89 -9.99 9.22 -7.11
N GLU A 90 -9.63 7.93 -7.07
CA GLU A 90 -9.65 7.14 -5.83
C GLU A 90 -8.57 7.60 -4.85
N ILE A 91 -7.37 7.95 -5.34
CA ILE A 91 -6.31 8.56 -4.54
C ILE A 91 -6.79 9.85 -3.88
N SER A 92 -7.42 10.74 -4.66
CA SER A 92 -7.95 12.00 -4.15
C SER A 92 -8.99 11.78 -3.06
N LYS A 93 -9.97 10.89 -3.31
CA LYS A 93 -10.99 10.52 -2.32
C LYS A 93 -10.37 9.95 -1.05
N TRP A 94 -9.38 9.06 -1.18
CA TRP A 94 -8.71 8.46 -0.02
C TRP A 94 -7.93 9.49 0.80
N LEU A 95 -7.24 10.43 0.15
CA LEU A 95 -6.50 11.49 0.83
C LEU A 95 -7.43 12.46 1.58
N LEU A 96 -8.54 12.88 0.98
CA LEU A 96 -9.51 13.78 1.63
C LEU A 96 -10.05 13.17 2.94
N GLN A 97 -10.32 11.86 2.95
CA GLN A 97 -10.74 11.13 4.16
C GLN A 97 -9.67 11.04 5.25
N ARG A 98 -8.40 11.40 4.99
CA ARG A 98 -7.33 11.42 6.00
C ARG A 98 -7.10 12.80 6.60
N PHE A 99 -7.52 13.85 5.89
CA PHE A 99 -7.33 15.23 6.30
C PHE A 99 -8.61 15.90 6.80
N GLU A 100 -9.66 15.11 7.07
CA GLU A 100 -10.96 15.61 7.55
C GLU A 100 -11.56 16.69 6.63
N MET A 101 -11.37 16.52 5.31
CA MET A 101 -11.92 17.38 4.26
C MET A 101 -13.05 16.72 3.48
#